data_AF-A0AAP7DFD3-F1
#
_entry.id   AF-A0AAP7DFD3-F1
#
_cell.length_a   1.000
_cell.length_b   1.000
_cell.length_c   1.000
_cell.angle_alpha   90.00
_cell.angle_beta   90.00
_cell.angle_gamma   90.00
#
_symmetry.space_group_name_H-M   'P 1'
#
loop_
_entity.id
_entity.type
_entity.pdbx_description
1 polymer ?
#
loop_
_entity_poly.entity_id
_entity_poly.type
_entity_poly.pdbx_seq_one_letter_code
_entity_poly.pdbx_strand_id
1 'polypeptide(L)'
;MMKNKQGFTLIELVIVIVVLGILAVTALPRLLNLQSNARTSALQGLKGAMQGANEQVIGLASVENLNTLSSATLTIEDDDVAIVYGYPKADNANAWSQLLETTTEDATFGSDGADWYFSNTDPNDGVILYLPADRRQTAQNCYLQYSEATSSSEPSFSLTTSGC
;
A
#
# COMPACT_ATOMS: atom_id res chain seq x y z
N MET A 1 51.49 37.34 -12.32
CA MET A 1 50.28 37.49 -13.16
C MET A 1 49.05 37.34 -12.26
N MET A 2 48.39 38.44 -11.90
CA MET A 2 47.11 38.40 -11.19
C MET A 2 46.01 38.01 -12.18
N LYS A 3 45.37 36.86 -11.96
CA LYS A 3 44.19 36.44 -12.73
C LYS A 3 43.03 37.35 -12.31
N ASN A 4 42.50 38.15 -13.23
CA ASN A 4 41.27 38.91 -13.02
C ASN A 4 40.15 37.92 -12.65
N LYS A 5 39.59 38.04 -11.44
CA LYS A 5 38.35 37.35 -11.10
C LYS A 5 37.22 38.10 -11.81
N GLN A 6 36.71 37.54 -12.91
CA GLN A 6 35.44 37.98 -13.49
C GLN A 6 34.34 37.70 -12.46
N GLY A 7 33.78 38.77 -11.90
CA GLY A 7 32.60 38.68 -11.04
C GLY A 7 31.36 38.36 -11.87
N PHE A 8 30.45 37.59 -11.29
CA PHE A 8 29.14 37.30 -11.88
C PHE A 8 28.33 38.60 -12.00
N THR A 9 27.68 38.84 -13.14
CA THR A 9 26.86 40.04 -13.30
C THR A 9 25.50 39.88 -12.60
N LEU A 10 24.94 40.97 -12.08
CA LEU A 10 23.60 40.95 -11.48
C LEU A 10 22.54 40.46 -12.48
N ILE A 11 22.71 40.81 -13.76
CA ILE A 11 21.77 40.41 -14.81
C ILE A 11 21.83 38.91 -15.10
N GLU A 12 23.02 38.29 -15.09
CA GLU A 12 23.14 36.82 -15.22
C GLU A 12 22.40 36.11 -14.08
N LEU A 13 22.55 36.59 -12.85
CA LEU A 13 21.85 35.99 -11.71
C LEU A 13 20.32 36.10 -11.86
N VAL A 14 19.82 37.25 -12.30
CA VAL A 14 18.38 37.49 -12.53
C VAL A 14 17.84 36.61 -13.65
N ILE A 15 18.57 36.47 -14.77
CA ILE A 15 18.13 35.62 -15.87
C ILE A 15 18.07 34.15 -15.44
N VAL A 16 19.03 33.68 -14.66
CA VAL A 16 19.05 32.28 -14.17
C VAL A 16 17.82 31.98 -13.31
N ILE A 17 17.48 32.84 -12.34
CA ILE A 17 16.30 32.62 -11.50
C ILE A 17 14.98 32.68 -12.29
N VAL A 18 14.91 33.55 -13.31
CA VAL A 18 13.72 33.64 -14.20
C VAL A 18 13.56 32.37 -15.01
N VAL A 19 14.63 31.87 -15.62
CA VAL A 19 14.60 30.61 -16.39
C VAL A 19 14.24 29.44 -15.48
N LEU A 20 14.85 29.32 -14.30
CA LEU A 20 14.50 28.28 -13.31
C LEU A 20 13.03 28.39 -12.86
N GLY A 21 12.49 29.60 -12.71
CA GLY A 21 11.09 29.82 -12.37
C GLY A 21 10.13 29.28 -13.44
N ILE A 22 10.40 29.54 -14.72
CA ILE A 22 9.56 29.02 -15.83
C ILE A 22 9.61 27.49 -15.90
N LEU A 23 10.81 26.91 -15.75
CA LEU A 23 10.99 25.46 -15.74
C LEU A 23 10.27 24.80 -14.56
N ALA A 24 10.30 25.41 -13.38
CA ALA A 24 9.64 24.87 -12.19
C ALA A 24 8.11 24.79 -12.35
N VAL A 25 7.48 25.85 -12.87
CA VAL A 25 6.01 25.91 -13.04
C VAL A 25 5.50 24.87 -14.04
N THR A 26 6.28 24.56 -15.09
CA THR A 26 5.89 23.57 -16.10
C THR A 26 6.17 22.13 -15.66
N ALA A 27 7.22 21.91 -14.86
CA ALA A 27 7.59 20.57 -14.39
C ALA A 27 6.73 20.08 -13.22
N LEU A 28 6.33 20.97 -12.30
CA LEU A 28 5.65 20.60 -11.06
C LEU A 28 4.32 19.84 -11.27
N PRO A 29 3.38 20.27 -12.15
CA PRO A 29 2.12 19.56 -12.34
C PRO A 29 2.32 18.12 -12.84
N ARG A 30 3.32 17.92 -13.69
CA ARG A 30 3.65 16.59 -14.23
C ARG A 30 4.24 15.69 -13.16
N LEU A 31 5.08 16.24 -12.28
CA LEU A 31 5.65 15.50 -11.15
C LEU A 31 4.56 15.02 -10.17
N LEU A 32 3.58 15.85 -9.84
CA LEU A 32 2.47 15.48 -8.96
C LEU A 32 1.63 14.33 -9.56
N ASN A 33 1.31 14.42 -10.86
CA ASN A 33 0.59 13.36 -11.57
C ASN A 33 1.38 12.04 -11.61
N LEU A 34 2.70 12.09 -11.78
CA LEU A 34 3.56 10.90 -11.74
C LEU A 34 3.54 10.23 -10.36
N GLN A 35 3.53 11.00 -9.27
CA GLN A 35 3.42 10.44 -7.92
C GLN A 35 2.06 9.78 -7.69
N SER A 36 0.96 10.41 -8.08
CA SER A 36 -0.39 9.84 -7.98
C SER A 36 -0.52 8.52 -8.75
N ASN A 37 0.00 8.51 -9.99
CA ASN A 37 0.04 7.30 -10.81
C ASN A 37 0.93 6.21 -10.19
N ALA A 38 2.09 6.57 -9.64
CA ALA A 38 2.98 5.62 -8.99
C ALA A 38 2.32 4.95 -7.77
N ARG A 39 1.62 5.72 -6.92
CA ARG A 39 0.84 5.18 -5.79
C ARG A 39 -0.24 4.22 -6.27
N THR A 40 -1.00 4.63 -7.29
CA THR A 40 -2.08 3.82 -7.87
C THR A 40 -1.53 2.51 -8.44
N SER A 41 -0.42 2.55 -9.17
CA SER A 41 0.23 1.35 -9.70
C SER A 41 0.78 0.45 -8.60
N ALA A 42 1.38 1.01 -7.55
CA ALA A 42 1.86 0.24 -6.40
C ALA A 42 0.70 -0.49 -5.70
N LEU A 43 -0.42 0.20 -5.45
CA LEU A 43 -1.63 -0.39 -4.86
C LEU A 43 -2.25 -1.48 -5.75
N GLN A 44 -2.21 -1.30 -7.08
CA GLN A 44 -2.62 -2.35 -8.02
C GLN A 44 -1.70 -3.58 -7.96
N GLY A 45 -0.38 -3.36 -7.81
CA GLY A 45 0.60 -4.43 -7.60
C GLY A 45 0.32 -5.20 -6.31
N LEU A 46 0.10 -4.49 -5.20
CA LEU A 46 -0.27 -5.09 -3.92
C LEU A 46 -1.58 -5.88 -4.03
N LYS A 47 -2.60 -5.32 -4.69
CA LYS A 47 -3.87 -6.02 -4.94
C LYS A 47 -3.64 -7.35 -5.67
N GLY A 48 -2.81 -7.35 -6.71
CA GLY A 48 -2.47 -8.57 -7.45
C GLY A 48 -1.77 -9.61 -6.57
N ALA A 49 -0.81 -9.17 -5.75
CA ALA A 49 -0.11 -10.04 -4.81
C ALA A 49 -1.08 -10.67 -3.78
N MET A 50 -1.95 -9.86 -3.18
CA MET A 50 -2.94 -10.35 -2.22
C MET A 50 -3.98 -11.30 -2.84
N GLN A 51 -4.41 -11.02 -4.08
CA GLN A 51 -5.29 -11.93 -4.82
C GLN A 51 -4.62 -13.27 -5.09
N GLY A 52 -3.34 -13.26 -5.51
CA GLY A 52 -2.57 -14.48 -5.70
C GLY A 52 -2.33 -15.26 -4.39
N ALA A 53 -2.12 -14.57 -3.27
CA ALA A 53 -2.04 -15.21 -1.95
C ALA A 53 -3.38 -15.85 -1.55
N ASN A 54 -4.50 -15.16 -1.77
CA ASN A 54 -5.84 -15.69 -1.54
C ASN A 54 -6.09 -17.00 -2.29
N GLU A 55 -5.75 -17.05 -3.58
CA GLU A 55 -5.93 -18.23 -4.43
C GLU A 55 -5.12 -19.44 -3.96
N GLN A 56 -3.90 -19.20 -3.44
CA GLN A 56 -3.07 -20.26 -2.87
C GLN A 56 -3.65 -20.78 -1.55
N VAL A 57 -4.04 -19.87 -0.65
CA VAL A 57 -4.57 -20.21 0.67
C VAL A 57 -5.87 -21.01 0.55
N ILE A 58 -6.81 -20.61 -0.31
CA ILE A 58 -8.06 -21.37 -0.50
C ILE A 58 -7.80 -22.75 -1.11
N GLY A 59 -6.80 -22.88 -1.98
CA GLY A 59 -6.38 -24.16 -2.54
C GLY A 59 -5.96 -25.15 -1.46
N LEU A 60 -5.09 -24.71 -0.53
CA LEU A 60 -4.63 -25.51 0.60
C LEU A 60 -5.75 -25.76 1.61
N ALA A 61 -6.48 -24.73 2.02
CA ALA A 61 -7.57 -24.83 2.99
C ALA A 61 -8.69 -25.79 2.54
N SER A 62 -8.95 -25.86 1.23
CA SER A 62 -9.94 -26.79 0.67
C SER A 62 -9.51 -28.25 0.77
N VAL A 63 -8.21 -28.54 0.66
CA VAL A 63 -7.68 -29.91 0.84
C VAL A 63 -7.86 -30.38 2.28
N GLU A 64 -7.73 -29.47 3.24
CA GLU A 64 -7.92 -29.75 4.67
C GLU A 64 -9.38 -29.61 5.14
N ASN A 65 -10.32 -29.32 4.23
CA ASN A 65 -11.74 -29.11 4.50
C ASN A 65 -12.03 -27.94 5.46
N LEU A 66 -11.15 -26.94 5.51
CA LEU A 66 -11.29 -25.75 6.36
C LEU A 66 -12.17 -24.67 5.73
N ASN A 67 -12.50 -24.79 4.43
CA ASN A 67 -13.31 -23.83 3.68
C ASN A 67 -14.80 -23.74 4.11
N THR A 68 -15.25 -24.60 5.02
CA THR A 68 -16.61 -24.56 5.60
C THR A 68 -16.65 -23.92 6.99
N LEU A 69 -15.49 -23.64 7.58
CA LEU A 69 -15.37 -23.13 8.94
C LEU A 69 -15.37 -21.60 8.95
N SER A 70 -16.14 -21.01 9.86
CA SER A 70 -16.18 -19.55 10.03
C SER A 70 -14.88 -18.97 10.60
N SER A 71 -14.01 -19.82 11.15
CA SER A 71 -12.66 -19.47 11.57
C SER A 71 -11.84 -20.76 11.69
N ALA A 72 -10.63 -20.75 11.15
CA ALA A 72 -9.65 -21.80 11.29
C ALA A 72 -8.24 -21.22 11.19
N THR A 73 -7.24 -22.06 11.44
CA THR A 73 -5.83 -21.76 11.19
C THR A 73 -5.32 -22.75 10.15
N LEU A 74 -4.62 -22.24 9.15
CA LEU A 74 -3.91 -23.01 8.16
C LEU A 74 -2.41 -22.84 8.41
N THR A 75 -1.72 -23.95 8.66
CA THR A 75 -0.26 -23.91 8.83
C THR A 75 0.41 -24.06 7.47
N ILE A 76 1.16 -23.05 7.05
CA ILE A 76 1.95 -23.06 5.82
C ILE A 76 3.42 -23.08 6.25
N GLU A 77 4.08 -24.21 6.00
CA GLU A 77 5.43 -24.48 6.52
C GLU A 77 5.48 -24.41 8.05
N ASP A 78 6.02 -23.34 8.63
CA ASP A 78 6.12 -23.11 10.07
C ASP A 78 5.28 -21.90 10.54
N ASP A 79 4.55 -21.26 9.62
CA ASP A 79 3.73 -20.08 9.90
C ASP A 79 2.23 -20.42 9.95
N ASP A 80 1.58 -19.98 11.03
CA ASP A 80 0.15 -20.14 11.23
C ASP A 80 -0.61 -18.95 10.64
N VAL A 81 -1.41 -19.22 9.61
CA VAL A 81 -2.24 -18.24 8.91
C VAL A 81 -3.68 -18.36 9.36
N ALA A 82 -4.21 -17.32 10.00
CA ALA A 82 -5.61 -17.23 10.35
C ALA A 82 -6.48 -17.11 9.09
N ILE A 83 -7.48 -17.99 8.96
CA ILE A 83 -8.38 -18.06 7.82
C ILE A 83 -9.86 -18.05 8.24
N VAL A 84 -10.71 -17.56 7.34
CA VAL A 84 -12.16 -17.47 7.45
C VAL A 84 -12.77 -18.03 6.16
N TYR A 85 -13.57 -19.09 6.26
CA TYR A 85 -14.14 -19.82 5.11
C TYR A 85 -13.09 -20.21 4.05
N GLY A 86 -11.88 -20.55 4.49
CA GLY A 86 -10.78 -20.95 3.62
C GLY A 86 -9.97 -19.81 2.99
N TYR A 87 -10.32 -18.56 3.25
CA TYR A 87 -9.56 -17.39 2.79
C TYR A 87 -8.83 -16.73 3.97
N PRO A 88 -7.73 -15.98 3.74
CA PRO A 88 -7.06 -15.19 4.78
C PRO A 88 -8.05 -14.33 5.56
N LYS A 89 -7.92 -14.31 6.89
CA LYS A 89 -8.68 -13.40 7.74
C LYS A 89 -8.27 -11.95 7.45
N ALA A 90 -9.16 -10.97 7.65
CA ALA A 90 -8.82 -9.55 7.63
C ALA A 90 -8.02 -9.14 8.88
N ASP A 91 -6.81 -9.70 9.02
CA ASP A 91 -5.90 -9.49 10.15
C ASP A 91 -4.47 -9.39 9.60
N ASN A 92 -3.76 -8.30 9.93
CA ASN A 92 -2.39 -8.15 9.47
C ASN A 92 -1.45 -9.12 10.19
N ALA A 93 -1.48 -9.12 11.52
CA ALA A 93 -0.49 -9.81 12.35
C ALA A 93 -0.58 -11.34 12.25
N ASN A 94 -1.80 -11.86 12.10
CA ASN A 94 -2.05 -13.30 12.11
C ASN A 94 -2.37 -13.88 10.72
N ALA A 95 -2.43 -13.06 9.66
CA ALA A 95 -2.68 -13.57 8.31
C ALA A 95 -1.79 -12.88 7.26
N TRP A 96 -2.05 -11.61 6.97
CA TRP A 96 -1.44 -10.97 5.80
C TRP A 96 0.07 -10.74 5.92
N SER A 97 0.61 -10.49 7.11
CA SER A 97 2.07 -10.36 7.30
C SER A 97 2.82 -11.68 7.11
N GLN A 98 2.14 -12.82 7.22
CA GLN A 98 2.71 -14.14 6.95
C GLN A 98 2.67 -14.47 5.45
N LEU A 99 1.75 -13.86 4.70
CA LEU A 99 1.51 -14.14 3.28
C LEU A 99 2.24 -13.17 2.33
N LEU A 100 2.58 -11.97 2.81
CA LEU A 100 3.19 -10.93 2.00
C LEU A 100 4.63 -10.69 2.45
N GLU A 101 5.57 -10.85 1.53
CA GLU A 101 6.99 -10.52 1.75
C GLU A 101 7.22 -9.01 1.65
N THR A 102 6.72 -8.26 2.63
CA THR A 102 6.85 -6.80 2.70
C THR A 102 6.79 -6.31 4.14
N THR A 103 7.31 -5.11 4.39
CA THR A 103 7.22 -4.50 5.72
C THR A 103 5.86 -3.81 5.88
N THR A 104 5.16 -4.15 6.97
CA THR A 104 3.85 -3.59 7.30
C THR A 104 3.85 -3.02 8.71
N GLU A 105 3.24 -1.85 8.89
CA GLU A 105 3.11 -1.18 10.19
C GLU A 105 1.69 -0.63 10.39
N ASP A 106 1.26 -0.49 11.64
CA ASP A 106 -0.05 0.08 11.94
C ASP A 106 -0.10 1.57 11.53
N ALA A 107 -1.13 1.98 10.80
CA ALA A 107 -1.29 3.35 10.31
C ALA A 107 -1.42 4.42 11.43
N THR A 108 -1.83 4.00 12.63
CA THR A 108 -2.07 4.86 13.79
C THR A 108 -0.86 4.91 14.72
N PHE A 109 -0.21 3.77 14.94
CA PHE A 109 0.82 3.61 15.97
C PHE A 109 2.21 3.24 15.44
N GLY A 110 2.33 2.88 14.16
CA GLY A 110 3.56 2.46 13.52
C GLY A 110 4.58 3.59 13.37
N SER A 111 5.86 3.26 13.50
CA SER A 111 6.96 4.17 13.21
C SER A 111 7.14 4.36 11.70
N ASP A 112 7.76 5.48 11.30
CA ASP A 112 8.19 5.69 9.92
C ASP A 112 9.14 4.57 9.46
N GLY A 113 8.94 4.04 8.24
CA GLY A 113 9.89 3.15 7.59
C GLY A 113 9.30 1.90 6.92
N ALA A 114 8.02 1.59 7.12
CA ALA A 114 7.37 0.48 6.43
C ALA A 114 7.02 0.81 4.97
N ASP A 115 7.01 -0.23 4.13
CA ASP A 115 6.56 -0.18 2.74
C ASP A 115 5.06 0.12 2.66
N TRP A 116 4.29 -0.56 3.52
CA TRP A 116 2.84 -0.42 3.62
C TRP A 116 2.41 -0.17 5.05
N TYR A 117 1.37 0.64 5.20
CA TYR A 117 0.68 0.80 6.48
C TYR A 117 -0.66 0.13 6.41
N PHE A 118 -1.09 -0.52 7.48
CA PHE A 118 -2.41 -1.11 7.55
C PHE A 118 -3.29 -0.40 8.56
N SER A 119 -4.60 -0.37 8.30
CA SER A 119 -5.61 0.09 9.23
C SER A 119 -6.68 -0.98 9.36
N ASN A 120 -6.89 -1.46 10.60
CA ASN A 120 -7.91 -2.44 10.97
C ASN A 120 -8.61 -1.91 12.23
N THR A 121 -9.44 -0.88 12.04
CA THR A 121 -9.99 -0.05 13.13
C THR A 121 -10.92 -0.83 14.06
N ASP A 122 -11.63 -1.82 13.53
CA ASP A 122 -12.35 -2.83 14.30
C ASP A 122 -11.90 -4.23 13.82
N PRO A 123 -11.18 -5.02 14.64
CA PRO A 123 -10.69 -6.34 14.23
C PRO A 123 -11.80 -7.37 13.99
N ASN A 124 -13.07 -7.02 14.20
CA ASN A 124 -14.23 -7.88 13.97
C ASN A 124 -15.10 -7.45 12.78
N ASP A 125 -14.79 -6.33 12.12
CA ASP A 125 -15.57 -5.86 10.97
C ASP A 125 -15.27 -6.63 9.68
N GLY A 126 -14.23 -7.47 9.70
CA GLY A 126 -13.79 -8.28 8.57
C GLY A 126 -13.13 -7.45 7.46
N VAL A 127 -12.63 -6.26 7.78
CA VAL A 127 -12.03 -5.33 6.82
C VAL A 127 -10.65 -4.89 7.24
N ILE A 128 -9.69 -4.96 6.32
CA ILE A 128 -8.36 -4.38 6.49
C ILE A 128 -8.02 -3.49 5.30
N LEU A 129 -7.41 -2.35 5.60
CA LEU A 129 -7.01 -1.34 4.63
C LEU A 129 -5.49 -1.30 4.55
N TYR A 130 -4.92 -1.27 3.35
CA TYR A 130 -3.50 -1.04 3.09
C TYR A 130 -3.28 0.30 2.42
N LEU A 131 -2.33 1.07 2.96
CA LEU A 131 -2.04 2.45 2.60
C LEU A 131 -0.56 2.60 2.28
N PRO A 132 -0.18 3.42 1.27
CA PRO A 132 1.22 3.66 0.97
C PRO A 132 1.88 4.53 2.05
N ALA A 133 3.21 4.43 2.16
CA ALA A 133 4.00 5.07 3.21
C ALA A 133 3.84 6.60 3.34
N ASP A 134 3.43 7.29 2.28
CA ASP A 134 3.24 8.74 2.27
C ASP A 134 1.78 9.18 2.42
N ARG A 135 0.82 8.25 2.41
CA ARG A 135 -0.62 8.50 2.60
C ARG A 135 -1.24 7.56 3.63
N ARG A 136 -0.82 7.69 4.89
CA ARG A 136 -1.16 6.75 5.97
C ARG A 136 -2.53 6.95 6.60
N GLN A 137 -3.31 7.94 6.17
CA GLN A 137 -4.64 8.17 6.72
C GLN A 137 -5.73 7.77 5.73
N THR A 138 -6.73 7.03 6.21
CA THR A 138 -7.89 6.61 5.41
C THR A 138 -8.65 7.79 4.82
N ALA A 139 -8.69 8.93 5.52
CA ALA A 139 -9.26 10.19 5.04
C ALA A 139 -8.61 10.73 3.75
N GLN A 140 -7.43 10.22 3.37
CA GLN A 140 -6.72 10.60 2.15
C GLN A 140 -7.17 9.81 0.92
N ASN A 141 -8.12 8.88 1.03
CA ASN A 141 -8.72 8.15 -0.10
C ASN A 141 -7.68 7.54 -1.07
N CYS A 142 -6.59 7.00 -0.53
CA CYS A 142 -5.53 6.33 -1.28
C CYS A 142 -5.17 5.02 -0.57
N TYR A 143 -5.96 3.97 -0.83
CA TYR A 143 -5.80 2.69 -0.14
C TYR A 143 -6.38 1.52 -0.94
N LEU A 144 -5.92 0.33 -0.60
CA LEU A 144 -6.50 -0.95 -0.98
C LEU A 144 -7.29 -1.49 0.20
N GLN A 145 -8.55 -1.83 -0.02
CA GLN A 145 -9.40 -2.48 0.97
C GLN A 145 -9.53 -3.96 0.64
N TYR A 146 -9.27 -4.79 1.64
CA TYR A 146 -9.65 -6.19 1.67
C TYR A 146 -10.85 -6.37 2.60
N SER A 147 -11.89 -7.03 2.11
CA SER A 147 -12.99 -7.52 2.94
C SER A 147 -12.96 -9.05 2.91
N GLU A 148 -12.93 -9.67 4.09
CA GLU A 148 -12.84 -11.13 4.23
C GLU A 148 -14.10 -11.85 3.75
N ALA A 149 -13.98 -13.17 3.61
CA ALA A 149 -15.07 -14.02 3.19
C ALA A 149 -16.16 -14.10 4.28
N THR A 150 -17.41 -14.32 3.86
CA THR A 150 -18.51 -14.65 4.77
C THR A 150 -19.06 -16.03 4.44
N SER A 151 -20.03 -16.52 5.22
CA SER A 151 -20.70 -17.79 4.97
C SER A 151 -21.37 -17.88 3.59
N SER A 152 -21.58 -16.74 2.92
CA SER A 152 -22.30 -16.64 1.65
C SER A 152 -21.59 -15.84 0.57
N SER A 153 -20.39 -15.31 0.84
CA SER A 153 -19.66 -14.48 -0.12
C SER A 153 -18.16 -14.72 -0.06
N GLU A 154 -17.54 -14.81 -1.23
CA GLU A 154 -16.09 -14.75 -1.39
C GLU A 154 -15.53 -13.40 -0.92
N PRO A 155 -14.22 -13.33 -0.59
CA PRO A 155 -13.60 -12.07 -0.19
C PRO A 155 -13.50 -11.09 -1.36
N SER A 156 -13.35 -9.81 -1.07
CA SER A 156 -13.29 -8.76 -2.10
C SER A 156 -12.13 -7.80 -1.91
N PHE A 157 -11.64 -7.27 -3.04
CA PHE A 157 -10.55 -6.31 -3.10
C PHE A 157 -10.98 -5.04 -3.83
N SER A 158 -11.11 -3.93 -3.09
CA SER A 158 -11.53 -2.64 -3.61
C SER A 158 -10.40 -1.61 -3.54
N LEU A 159 -10.17 -0.88 -4.62
CA LEU A 159 -9.15 0.18 -4.67
C LEU A 159 -9.84 1.55 -4.60
N THR A 160 -9.38 2.39 -3.68
CA THR A 160 -9.77 3.80 -3.59
C THR A 160 -8.55 4.66 -3.92
N THR A 161 -8.60 5.39 -5.02
CA THR A 161 -7.45 6.13 -5.57
C THR A 161 -7.68 7.63 -5.74
N SER A 162 -8.84 8.15 -5.33
CA SER A 162 -9.24 9.54 -5.58
C SER A 162 -8.38 10.58 -4.84
N GLY A 163 -7.67 10.17 -3.79
CA GLY A 163 -6.70 11.03 -3.11
C GLY A 163 -5.26 10.53 -3.18
N CYS A 164 -4.97 9.57 -4.06
CA CYS A 164 -3.61 9.31 -4.54
C CYS A 164 -3.17 10.49 -5.42
#